data_AF-A0A8H5HY42-F1
#
_entry.id   AF-A0A8H5HY42-F1
#
_cell.length_a   1.000
_cell.length_b   1.000
_cell.length_c   1.000
_cell.angle_alpha   90.00
_cell.angle_beta   90.00
_cell.angle_gamma   90.00
#
_symmetry.space_group_name_H-M   'P 1'
#
loop_
_entity.id
_entity.type
_entity.pdbx_description
1 polymer ?
#
loop_
_entity_poly.entity_id
_entity_poly.type
_entity_poly.pdbx_seq_one_letter_code
_entity_poly.pdbx_strand_id
1 'polypeptide(L)'
;MNTMFIALILTWVYILSHWTGTGIAISPVDCFNNSTLGDLVDCLNDFTVGPDYYDASSYAEAQPSPEQLDAWTTVITSMLSSDSTDCSSTVLPISLSSLYTISPFLDNSTARTFCVLSEITSLPIGALNYYTKGWGVFVVPTSRKDISRTIHLSAPHPLYDIDTPQQAAAMFLLSGAHSLLISGRHRIAYRVPTDCITPTNPNTIYYKTDPAHDINEPFNAANRVIRTWQNQNQNGGCPLETCAYLQIHGKGASLCPTDTIFISSGLGNSNDSVIWYNSQPNLPSRRLKGYASEIFPNFNVSLPSDDTACDLTATTNVFGRLINGVPEQDVCTVAANTLTASGEFVHIEQSIASRDNAAHEGWGQAIRGTFPASCNFGTREDENTGLCVA
;
A
#
# COMPACT_ATOMS: atom_id res chain seq x y z
N MET A 1 -9.61 12.12 35.37
CA MET A 1 -10.06 10.72 35.16
C MET A 1 -11.39 10.56 34.41
N ASN A 2 -12.00 11.62 33.85
CA ASN A 2 -13.31 11.53 33.19
C ASN A 2 -13.32 11.83 31.67
N THR A 3 -12.17 12.12 31.05
CA THR A 3 -12.09 12.43 29.61
C THR A 3 -11.72 11.22 28.75
N MET A 4 -11.12 10.18 29.32
CA MET A 4 -10.73 8.95 28.59
C MET A 4 -11.91 8.02 28.28
N PHE A 5 -13.02 8.13 29.02
CA PHE A 5 -14.20 7.28 28.81
C PHE A 5 -15.10 7.76 27.66
N ILE A 6 -15.02 9.03 27.26
CA ILE A 6 -15.91 9.59 26.22
C ILE A 6 -15.41 9.27 24.81
N ALA A 7 -14.09 9.23 24.59
CA ALA A 7 -13.51 8.85 23.30
C ALA A 7 -13.73 7.36 22.96
N LEU A 8 -13.79 6.50 23.98
CA LEU A 8 -14.02 5.05 23.81
C LEU A 8 -15.50 4.71 23.59
N ILE A 9 -16.43 5.61 23.91
CA ILE A 9 -17.87 5.41 23.65
C ILE A 9 -18.23 5.88 22.23
N LEU A 10 -17.56 6.91 21.70
CA LEU A 10 -17.80 7.40 20.34
C LEU A 10 -17.27 6.45 19.25
N THR A 11 -16.17 5.73 19.49
CA THR A 11 -15.68 4.66 18.60
C THR A 11 -16.67 3.49 18.49
N TRP A 12 -17.40 3.17 19.56
CA TRP A 12 -18.42 2.12 19.53
C TRP A 12 -19.74 2.57 18.91
N VAL A 13 -20.11 3.85 19.04
CA VAL A 13 -21.34 4.39 18.44
C VAL A 13 -21.21 4.59 16.91
N TYR A 14 -20.01 4.87 16.39
CA TYR A 14 -19.77 4.87 14.94
C TYR A 14 -19.93 3.46 14.35
N ILE A 15 -19.45 2.44 15.07
CA ILE A 15 -19.63 1.03 14.70
C ILE A 15 -21.11 0.62 14.80
N LEU A 16 -21.85 1.05 15.82
CA LEU A 16 -23.26 0.63 16.05
C LEU A 16 -24.31 1.38 15.23
N SER A 17 -24.04 2.58 14.73
CA SER A 17 -25.04 3.36 13.97
C SER A 17 -25.26 2.86 12.52
N HIS A 18 -24.44 1.93 12.04
CA HIS A 18 -24.65 1.23 10.76
C HIS A 18 -25.50 -0.06 10.88
N TRP A 19 -26.05 -0.37 12.07
CA TRP A 19 -26.61 -1.70 12.40
C TRP A 19 -28.14 -1.82 12.45
N THR A 20 -28.88 -1.31 11.45
CA THR A 20 -30.33 -1.67 11.31
C THR A 20 -30.82 -1.85 9.87
N GLY A 21 -29.93 -2.08 8.91
CA GLY A 21 -30.34 -2.51 7.57
C GLY A 21 -30.49 -4.03 7.51
N THR A 22 -31.66 -4.55 7.15
CA THR A 22 -31.77 -5.87 6.53
C THR A 22 -31.08 -5.79 5.16
N GLY A 23 -29.75 -5.86 5.17
CA GLY A 23 -28.91 -5.58 4.01
C GLY A 23 -29.06 -6.67 2.95
N ILE A 24 -29.33 -6.25 1.71
CA ILE A 24 -29.05 -7.05 0.53
C ILE A 24 -27.59 -7.51 0.64
N ALA A 25 -27.30 -8.79 0.39
CA ALA A 25 -25.93 -9.27 0.37
C ALA A 25 -25.17 -8.57 -0.76
N ILE A 26 -24.35 -7.59 -0.41
CA ILE A 26 -23.50 -6.85 -1.35
C ILE A 26 -22.30 -7.74 -1.69
N SER A 27 -22.03 -7.93 -2.97
CA SER A 27 -20.82 -8.59 -3.47
C SER A 27 -19.74 -7.54 -3.74
N PRO A 28 -18.43 -7.88 -3.64
CA PRO A 28 -17.36 -6.98 -4.09
C PRO A 28 -17.55 -6.47 -5.53
N VAL A 29 -18.21 -7.26 -6.38
CA VAL A 29 -18.53 -6.86 -7.77
C VAL A 29 -19.46 -5.64 -7.82
N ASP A 30 -20.34 -5.48 -6.83
CA ASP A 30 -21.28 -4.35 -6.78
C ASP A 30 -20.56 -3.01 -6.54
N CYS A 31 -19.34 -3.03 -5.99
CA CYS A 31 -18.52 -1.83 -5.82
C CYS A 31 -18.12 -1.16 -7.14
N PHE A 32 -18.16 -1.88 -8.26
CA PHE A 32 -17.87 -1.32 -9.59
C PHE A 32 -18.98 -0.39 -10.12
N ASN A 33 -20.09 -0.25 -9.40
CA ASN A 33 -21.10 0.77 -9.69
C ASN A 33 -20.70 2.17 -9.20
N ASN A 34 -19.60 2.29 -8.44
CA ASN A 34 -19.07 3.58 -8.00
C ASN A 34 -18.52 4.40 -9.18
N SER A 35 -18.45 5.72 -8.99
CA SER A 35 -18.07 6.66 -10.06
C SER A 35 -16.60 7.10 -10.03
N THR A 36 -15.93 6.94 -8.89
CA THR A 36 -14.52 7.31 -8.72
C THR A 36 -13.72 6.14 -8.18
N LEU A 37 -12.42 6.12 -8.45
CA LEU A 37 -11.51 5.08 -7.98
C LEU A 37 -11.39 5.11 -6.46
N GLY A 38 -11.47 6.31 -5.86
CA GLY A 38 -11.52 6.48 -4.41
C GLY A 38 -12.72 5.75 -3.80
N ASP A 39 -13.93 5.99 -4.33
CA ASP A 39 -15.16 5.34 -3.84
C ASP A 39 -15.16 3.82 -4.10
N LEU A 40 -14.60 3.39 -5.24
CA LEU A 40 -14.40 1.96 -5.52
C LEU A 40 -13.52 1.30 -4.45
N VAL A 41 -12.37 1.91 -4.15
CA VAL A 41 -11.43 1.38 -3.15
C VAL A 41 -12.04 1.41 -1.75
N ASP A 42 -12.79 2.46 -1.41
CA ASP A 42 -13.51 2.56 -0.14
C ASP A 42 -14.53 1.41 0.02
N CYS A 43 -15.36 1.19 -1.01
CA CYS A 43 -16.31 0.08 -1.03
C CYS A 43 -15.63 -1.30 -0.97
N LEU A 44 -14.53 -1.50 -1.71
CA LEU A 44 -13.77 -2.74 -1.67
C LEU A 44 -13.07 -2.95 -0.31
N ASN A 45 -12.74 -1.88 0.40
CA ASN A 45 -12.11 -1.95 1.72
C ASN A 45 -13.10 -2.47 2.79
N ASP A 46 -14.40 -2.24 2.64
CA ASP A 46 -15.45 -2.79 3.53
C ASP A 46 -15.48 -4.32 3.57
N PHE A 47 -14.96 -4.99 2.54
CA PHE A 47 -14.84 -6.44 2.49
C PHE A 47 -13.56 -6.97 3.14
N THR A 48 -12.65 -6.11 3.60
CA THR A 48 -11.37 -6.54 4.19
C THR A 48 -11.60 -7.52 5.32
N VAL A 49 -10.92 -8.67 5.27
CA VAL A 49 -11.04 -9.71 6.32
C VAL A 49 -10.67 -9.12 7.67
N GLY A 50 -11.64 -9.10 8.59
CA GLY A 50 -11.52 -8.44 9.88
C GLY A 50 -10.53 -9.08 10.85
N PRO A 51 -10.25 -8.42 11.98
CA PRO A 51 -9.44 -9.00 13.05
C PRO A 51 -10.12 -10.27 13.62
N ASP A 52 -9.32 -11.21 14.13
CA ASP A 52 -9.84 -12.40 14.82
C ASP A 52 -10.78 -13.28 13.96
N TYR A 53 -10.65 -13.20 12.64
CA TYR A 53 -11.50 -13.90 11.68
C TYR A 53 -11.11 -15.38 11.53
N TYR A 54 -9.80 -15.65 11.42
CA TYR A 54 -9.30 -16.99 11.11
C TYR A 54 -8.97 -17.79 12.35
N ASP A 55 -9.25 -19.09 12.26
CA ASP A 55 -8.55 -20.15 12.99
C ASP A 55 -7.51 -20.83 12.09
N ALA A 56 -6.86 -21.89 12.59
CA ALA A 56 -5.84 -22.60 11.82
C ALA A 56 -6.37 -23.22 10.52
N SER A 57 -7.60 -23.74 10.50
CA SER A 57 -8.18 -24.41 9.34
C SER A 57 -8.55 -23.39 8.27
N SER A 58 -9.32 -22.37 8.66
CA SER A 58 -9.78 -21.32 7.77
C SER A 58 -8.64 -20.44 7.26
N TYR A 59 -7.59 -20.17 8.06
CA TYR A 59 -6.37 -19.54 7.57
C TYR A 59 -5.68 -20.38 6.49
N ALA A 60 -5.52 -21.68 6.72
CA ALA A 60 -4.89 -22.59 5.76
C ALA A 60 -5.68 -22.67 4.45
N GLU A 61 -7.02 -22.73 4.54
CA GLU A 61 -7.90 -22.69 3.36
C GLU A 61 -7.85 -21.35 2.62
N ALA A 62 -7.62 -20.24 3.33
CA ALA A 62 -7.51 -18.92 2.73
C ALA A 62 -6.17 -18.69 2.02
N GLN A 63 -5.12 -19.48 2.30
CA GLN A 63 -3.85 -19.37 1.57
C GLN A 63 -4.00 -19.87 0.13
N PRO A 64 -3.30 -19.25 -0.85
CA PRO A 64 -3.30 -19.74 -2.22
C PRO A 64 -2.64 -21.11 -2.31
N SER A 65 -3.17 -22.00 -3.16
CA SER A 65 -2.40 -23.16 -3.63
C SER A 65 -1.17 -22.70 -4.44
N PRO A 66 -0.15 -23.55 -4.66
CA PRO A 66 0.97 -23.21 -5.52
C PRO A 66 0.55 -22.70 -6.90
N GLU A 67 -0.45 -23.33 -7.52
CA GLU A 67 -0.99 -22.93 -8.83
C GLU A 67 -1.75 -21.60 -8.78
N GLN A 68 -2.39 -21.29 -7.66
CA GLN A 68 -3.05 -20.00 -7.46
C GLN A 68 -2.05 -18.88 -7.20
N LEU A 69 -0.98 -19.15 -6.44
CA LEU A 69 0.08 -18.19 -6.18
C LEU A 69 0.87 -17.86 -7.46
N ASP A 70 1.19 -18.87 -8.27
CA ASP A 70 1.78 -18.68 -9.59
C ASP A 70 0.87 -17.86 -10.51
N ALA A 71 -0.42 -18.18 -10.54
CA ALA A 71 -1.39 -17.40 -11.29
C ALA A 71 -1.53 -15.95 -10.78
N TRP A 72 -1.54 -15.74 -9.47
CA TRP A 72 -1.64 -14.43 -8.82
C TRP A 72 -0.48 -13.53 -9.19
N THR A 73 0.74 -14.06 -9.11
CA THR A 73 1.95 -13.33 -9.46
C THR A 73 2.08 -13.11 -10.98
N THR A 74 1.65 -14.07 -11.80
CA THR A 74 1.61 -13.96 -13.26
C THR A 74 0.64 -12.89 -13.74
N VAL A 75 -0.57 -12.84 -13.18
CA VAL A 75 -1.58 -11.83 -13.59
C VAL A 75 -1.12 -10.42 -13.22
N ILE A 76 -0.54 -10.22 -12.03
CA ILE A 76 0.03 -8.93 -11.61
C ILE A 76 1.13 -8.48 -12.57
N THR A 77 2.06 -9.36 -12.91
CA THR A 77 3.15 -9.07 -13.87
C THR A 77 2.61 -8.71 -15.25
N SER A 78 1.55 -9.40 -15.68
CA SER A 78 0.88 -9.15 -16.96
C SER A 78 0.15 -7.80 -16.97
N MET A 79 -0.53 -7.45 -15.88
CA MET A 79 -1.19 -6.15 -15.72
C MET A 79 -0.18 -5.00 -15.75
N LEU A 80 0.97 -5.11 -15.07
CA LEU A 80 2.04 -4.09 -15.12
C LEU A 80 2.55 -3.82 -16.54
N SER A 81 2.52 -4.85 -17.40
CA SER A 81 2.98 -4.78 -18.79
C SER A 81 1.87 -4.36 -19.78
N SER A 82 0.62 -4.26 -19.31
CA SER A 82 -0.55 -3.95 -20.13
C SER A 82 -0.39 -2.61 -20.84
N ASP A 83 -0.89 -2.55 -22.07
CA ASP A 83 -1.08 -1.31 -22.82
C ASP A 83 -2.30 -1.50 -23.72
N SER A 84 -3.45 -1.62 -23.08
CA SER A 84 -4.75 -1.76 -23.72
C SER A 84 -5.66 -0.61 -23.31
N THR A 85 -6.86 -0.53 -23.88
CA THR A 85 -7.85 0.49 -23.48
C THR A 85 -8.95 -0.09 -22.58
N ASP A 86 -8.98 -1.41 -22.42
CA ASP A 86 -10.10 -2.17 -21.84
C ASP A 86 -9.65 -3.38 -21.00
N CYS A 87 -8.36 -3.46 -20.63
CA CYS A 87 -7.76 -4.58 -19.89
C CYS A 87 -7.70 -5.92 -20.63
N SER A 88 -8.10 -5.96 -21.90
CA SER A 88 -8.17 -7.22 -22.69
C SER A 88 -6.81 -7.87 -22.95
N SER A 89 -5.72 -7.11 -22.82
CA SER A 89 -4.36 -7.66 -22.98
C SER A 89 -3.93 -8.56 -21.83
N THR A 90 -4.67 -8.60 -20.72
CA THR A 90 -4.36 -9.47 -19.58
C THR A 90 -5.39 -10.58 -19.46
N VAL A 91 -4.93 -11.83 -19.50
CA VAL A 91 -5.76 -13.01 -19.29
C VAL A 91 -5.72 -13.41 -17.82
N LEU A 92 -6.88 -13.54 -17.20
CA LEU A 92 -6.98 -14.12 -15.85
C LEU A 92 -6.81 -15.65 -15.93
N PRO A 93 -5.82 -16.24 -15.25
CA PRO A 93 -5.65 -17.70 -15.26
C PRO A 93 -6.85 -18.43 -14.64
N ILE A 94 -7.17 -19.61 -15.15
CA ILE A 94 -8.37 -20.35 -14.76
C ILE A 94 -8.39 -20.72 -13.26
N SER A 95 -7.23 -20.92 -12.65
CA SER A 95 -7.08 -21.20 -11.21
C SER A 95 -7.54 -20.03 -10.31
N LEU A 96 -7.66 -18.82 -10.87
CA LEU A 96 -8.17 -17.63 -10.19
C LEU A 96 -9.60 -17.26 -10.60
N SER A 97 -10.11 -17.78 -11.71
CA SER A 97 -11.37 -17.32 -12.33
C SER A 97 -12.63 -17.46 -11.45
N SER A 98 -12.60 -18.34 -10.45
CA SER A 98 -13.68 -18.49 -9.47
C SER A 98 -13.55 -17.58 -8.24
N LEU A 99 -12.41 -16.90 -8.08
CA LEU A 99 -12.08 -16.09 -6.90
C LEU A 99 -11.87 -14.62 -7.26
N TYR A 100 -11.30 -14.33 -8.43
CA TYR A 100 -10.89 -12.99 -8.85
C TYR A 100 -11.45 -12.65 -10.23
N THR A 101 -11.46 -11.35 -10.54
CA THR A 101 -11.72 -10.81 -11.87
C THR A 101 -10.73 -9.69 -12.18
N ILE A 102 -10.52 -9.41 -13.47
CA ILE A 102 -9.89 -8.17 -13.94
C ILE A 102 -11.01 -7.34 -14.57
N SER A 103 -11.32 -6.21 -13.95
CA SER A 103 -12.41 -5.34 -14.39
C SER A 103 -11.85 -3.99 -14.86
N PRO A 104 -12.21 -3.52 -16.07
CA PRO A 104 -11.97 -2.13 -16.45
C PRO A 104 -12.86 -1.22 -15.60
N PHE A 105 -12.28 -0.13 -15.10
CA PHE A 105 -12.98 0.85 -14.29
C PHE A 105 -12.69 2.27 -14.79
N LEU A 106 -13.74 2.99 -15.20
CA LEU A 106 -13.64 4.40 -15.60
C LEU A 106 -13.80 5.28 -14.36
N ASP A 107 -12.75 6.02 -14.02
CA ASP A 107 -12.84 7.07 -13.01
C ASP A 107 -13.44 8.33 -13.65
N ASN A 108 -14.68 8.69 -13.27
CA ASN A 108 -15.39 9.82 -13.86
C ASN A 108 -14.79 11.18 -13.46
N SER A 109 -14.00 11.23 -12.39
CA SER A 109 -13.38 12.47 -11.93
C SER A 109 -12.16 12.87 -12.77
N THR A 110 -11.46 11.88 -13.34
CA THR A 110 -10.24 12.08 -14.15
C THR A 110 -10.40 11.62 -15.60
N ALA A 111 -11.52 10.99 -15.94
CA ALA A 111 -11.78 10.35 -17.23
C ALA A 111 -10.73 9.30 -17.66
N ARG A 112 -9.96 8.76 -16.70
CA ARG A 112 -8.98 7.69 -16.94
C ARG A 112 -9.58 6.34 -16.62
N THR A 113 -9.13 5.31 -17.33
CA THR A 113 -9.59 3.93 -17.13
C THR A 113 -8.48 3.08 -16.53
N PHE A 114 -8.84 2.27 -15.54
CA PHE A 114 -7.93 1.41 -14.78
C PHE A 114 -8.31 -0.05 -14.92
N CYS A 115 -7.31 -0.94 -14.86
CA CYS A 115 -7.52 -2.36 -14.69
C CYS A 115 -7.45 -2.70 -13.21
N VAL A 116 -8.54 -3.24 -12.67
CA VAL A 116 -8.68 -3.59 -11.26
C VAL A 116 -8.76 -5.10 -11.14
N LEU A 117 -7.76 -5.71 -10.50
CA LEU A 117 -7.79 -7.10 -10.07
C LEU A 117 -8.33 -7.14 -8.65
N SER A 118 -9.53 -7.70 -8.48
CA SER A 118 -10.22 -7.77 -7.19
C SER A 118 -10.88 -9.13 -7.00
N GLU A 119 -11.01 -9.54 -5.74
CA GLU A 119 -11.75 -10.75 -5.39
C GLU A 119 -13.24 -10.52 -5.66
N ILE A 120 -13.94 -11.53 -6.20
CA ILE A 120 -15.37 -11.48 -6.50
C ILE A 120 -16.23 -12.22 -5.47
N THR A 121 -15.58 -12.97 -4.58
CA THR A 121 -16.22 -13.81 -3.57
C THR A 121 -16.18 -13.17 -2.19
N SER A 122 -17.31 -13.20 -1.50
CA SER A 122 -17.42 -12.78 -0.10
C SER A 122 -18.24 -13.77 0.73
N LEU A 123 -17.99 -13.78 2.04
CA LEU A 123 -18.72 -14.56 3.03
C LEU A 123 -19.44 -13.62 4.01
N PRO A 124 -20.76 -13.79 4.21
CA PRO A 124 -21.50 -13.02 5.20
C PRO A 124 -21.21 -13.55 6.61
N ILE A 125 -20.82 -12.66 7.52
CA ILE A 125 -20.71 -12.94 8.96
C ILE A 125 -21.48 -11.86 9.72
N GLY A 126 -22.63 -12.24 10.27
CA GLY A 126 -23.53 -11.30 10.92
C GLY A 126 -24.10 -10.30 9.90
N ALA A 127 -23.87 -9.01 10.13
CA ALA A 127 -24.31 -7.93 9.26
C ALA A 127 -23.24 -7.48 8.25
N LEU A 128 -22.06 -8.11 8.27
CA LEU A 128 -20.90 -7.72 7.46
C LEU A 128 -20.59 -8.79 6.41
N ASN A 129 -19.96 -8.40 5.32
CA ASN A 129 -19.43 -9.30 4.29
C ASN A 129 -17.93 -9.15 4.25
N TYR A 130 -17.21 -10.26 4.28
CA TYR A 130 -15.75 -10.28 4.20
C TYR A 130 -15.30 -11.00 2.94
N TYR A 131 -14.14 -10.66 2.39
CA TYR A 131 -13.49 -11.45 1.36
C TYR A 131 -13.36 -12.90 1.81
N THR A 132 -13.53 -13.82 0.87
CA THR A 132 -13.34 -15.26 1.15
C THR A 132 -11.86 -15.57 1.35
N LYS A 133 -10.98 -14.90 0.60
CA LYS A 133 -9.53 -15.10 0.63
C LYS A 133 -8.79 -13.88 1.17
N GLY A 134 -9.09 -12.69 0.69
CA GLY A 134 -8.46 -11.43 1.10
C GLY A 134 -7.01 -11.28 0.65
N TRP A 135 -6.64 -11.73 -0.56
CA TRP A 135 -5.24 -11.62 -1.04
C TRP A 135 -4.84 -10.20 -1.44
N GLY A 136 -5.83 -9.34 -1.70
CA GLY A 136 -5.63 -7.93 -1.98
C GLY A 136 -6.32 -7.47 -3.26
N VAL A 137 -6.22 -6.17 -3.49
CA VAL A 137 -6.68 -5.46 -4.69
C VAL A 137 -5.48 -4.86 -5.39
N PHE A 138 -5.35 -5.09 -6.69
CA PHE A 138 -4.27 -4.54 -7.51
C PHE A 138 -4.81 -3.70 -8.65
N VAL A 139 -4.26 -2.50 -8.83
CA VAL A 139 -4.73 -1.51 -9.80
C VAL A 139 -3.58 -0.99 -10.64
N VAL A 140 -3.78 -0.90 -11.95
CA VAL A 140 -2.90 -0.23 -12.92
C VAL A 140 -3.72 0.63 -13.88
N PRO A 141 -3.18 1.72 -14.46
CA PRO A 141 -3.81 2.36 -15.61
C PRO A 141 -3.92 1.38 -16.78
N THR A 142 -5.00 1.49 -17.57
CA THR A 142 -5.19 0.62 -18.75
C THR A 142 -4.12 0.87 -19.81
N SER A 143 -3.82 2.16 -20.07
CA SER A 143 -2.84 2.60 -21.05
C SER A 143 -1.57 3.14 -20.41
N ARG A 144 -0.42 2.86 -21.03
CA ARG A 144 0.87 3.44 -20.63
C ARG A 144 0.94 4.95 -20.79
N LYS A 145 0.05 5.56 -21.57
CA LYS A 145 -0.03 7.01 -21.74
C LYS A 145 -0.49 7.73 -20.47
N ASP A 146 -1.26 7.04 -19.62
CA ASP A 146 -1.79 7.57 -18.37
C ASP A 146 -0.80 7.45 -17.20
N ILE A 147 0.31 6.73 -17.42
CA ILE A 147 1.39 6.58 -16.45
C ILE A 147 2.30 7.79 -16.57
N SER A 148 2.39 8.55 -15.48
CA SER A 148 3.27 9.72 -15.38
C SER A 148 4.56 9.41 -14.62
N ARG A 149 4.52 8.43 -13.71
CA ARG A 149 5.64 8.11 -12.82
C ARG A 149 5.72 6.61 -12.60
N THR A 150 6.92 6.05 -12.65
CA THR A 150 7.15 4.62 -12.36
C THR A 150 7.23 4.40 -10.85
N ILE A 151 6.17 4.75 -10.14
CA ILE A 151 6.03 4.56 -8.70
C ILE A 151 5.06 3.42 -8.44
N HIS A 152 5.41 2.57 -7.46
CA HIS A 152 4.50 1.61 -6.87
C HIS A 152 4.01 2.13 -5.52
N LEU A 153 2.70 2.16 -5.31
CA LEU A 153 2.07 2.50 -4.04
C LEU A 153 1.47 1.24 -3.40
N SER A 154 1.63 1.11 -2.09
CA SER A 154 1.01 0.00 -1.37
C SER A 154 0.49 0.36 0.03
N ALA A 155 -0.63 -0.24 0.42
CA ALA A 155 -1.23 -0.12 1.74
C ALA A 155 -1.40 -1.53 2.36
N PRO A 156 -0.50 -1.93 3.28
CA PRO A 156 -0.46 -3.28 3.83
C PRO A 156 -1.52 -3.53 4.91
N HIS A 157 -1.99 -2.50 5.61
CA HIS A 157 -2.75 -2.66 6.86
C HIS A 157 -4.16 -2.03 6.78
N PRO A 158 -5.04 -2.47 5.86
CA PRO A 158 -6.43 -2.01 5.82
C PRO A 158 -7.12 -2.24 7.17
N LEU A 159 -8.03 -1.34 7.53
CA LEU A 159 -8.76 -1.27 8.81
C LEU A 159 -7.90 -1.00 10.07
N TYR A 160 -6.66 -1.49 10.11
CA TYR A 160 -5.75 -1.24 11.24
C TYR A 160 -5.11 0.14 11.14
N ASP A 161 -4.58 0.46 9.96
CA ASP A 161 -4.07 1.78 9.60
C ASP A 161 -5.18 2.56 8.91
N ILE A 162 -6.20 2.93 9.70
CA ILE A 162 -7.42 3.62 9.26
C ILE A 162 -7.13 4.65 8.15
N ASP A 163 -7.91 4.62 7.07
CA ASP A 163 -7.85 5.49 5.88
C ASP A 163 -6.64 5.32 4.95
N THR A 164 -5.68 4.44 5.26
CA THR A 164 -4.53 4.20 4.35
C THR A 164 -4.91 3.63 2.97
N PRO A 165 -5.90 2.74 2.81
CA PRO A 165 -6.33 2.29 1.48
C PRO A 165 -6.83 3.44 0.59
N GLN A 166 -7.70 4.30 1.13
CA GLN A 166 -8.28 5.45 0.45
C GLN A 166 -7.20 6.48 0.12
N GLN A 167 -6.31 6.76 1.06
CA GLN A 167 -5.16 7.63 0.84
C GLN A 167 -4.24 7.09 -0.27
N ALA A 168 -3.93 5.78 -0.26
CA ALA A 168 -3.09 5.16 -1.29
C ALA A 168 -3.72 5.25 -2.69
N ALA A 169 -5.05 5.07 -2.78
CA ALA A 169 -5.80 5.26 -4.02
C ALA A 169 -5.75 6.70 -4.53
N ALA A 170 -5.94 7.68 -3.63
CA ALA A 170 -5.84 9.09 -3.99
C ALA A 170 -4.42 9.46 -4.44
N MET A 171 -3.39 9.02 -3.71
CA MET A 171 -1.98 9.21 -4.08
C MET A 171 -1.67 8.59 -5.44
N PHE A 172 -2.20 7.39 -5.73
CA PHE A 172 -2.03 6.71 -7.01
C PHE A 172 -2.64 7.51 -8.16
N LEU A 173 -3.88 7.94 -7.99
CA LEU A 173 -4.60 8.74 -8.97
C LEU A 173 -3.90 10.08 -9.22
N LEU A 174 -3.64 10.84 -8.16
CA LEU A 174 -3.14 12.21 -8.23
C LEU A 174 -1.68 12.31 -8.66
N SER A 175 -0.88 11.25 -8.50
CA SER A 175 0.50 11.22 -8.97
C SER A 175 0.66 10.67 -10.39
N GLY A 176 -0.35 9.96 -10.93
CA GLY A 176 -0.19 9.20 -12.16
C GLY A 176 0.83 8.07 -11.98
N ALA A 177 0.83 7.41 -10.82
CA ALA A 177 1.68 6.27 -10.51
C ALA A 177 1.35 5.06 -11.40
N HIS A 178 2.30 4.12 -11.49
CA HIS A 178 2.15 2.93 -12.33
C HIS A 178 1.21 1.92 -11.70
N SER A 179 1.32 1.69 -10.39
CA SER A 179 0.54 0.65 -9.74
C SER A 179 0.20 0.95 -8.29
N LEU A 180 -0.91 0.34 -7.85
CA LEU A 180 -1.41 0.36 -6.48
C LEU A 180 -1.71 -1.07 -6.01
N LEU A 181 -1.27 -1.42 -4.81
CA LEU A 181 -1.60 -2.68 -4.16
C LEU A 181 -2.11 -2.45 -2.73
N ILE A 182 -3.31 -2.97 -2.44
CA ILE A 182 -3.92 -2.88 -1.11
C ILE A 182 -4.13 -4.30 -0.60
N SER A 183 -3.70 -4.59 0.63
CA SER A 183 -3.96 -5.90 1.25
C SER A 183 -5.47 -6.13 1.42
N GLY A 184 -5.91 -7.39 1.38
CA GLY A 184 -7.32 -7.75 1.60
C GLY A 184 -7.62 -8.26 3.01
N ARG A 185 -6.62 -8.26 3.90
CA ARG A 185 -6.72 -8.76 5.27
C ARG A 185 -6.23 -7.72 6.25
N HIS A 186 -6.95 -7.63 7.36
CA HIS A 186 -6.44 -6.98 8.55
C HIS A 186 -5.21 -7.74 9.05
N ARG A 187 -4.16 -7.03 9.48
CA ARG A 187 -2.90 -7.62 9.94
C ARG A 187 -3.01 -8.61 11.11
N ILE A 188 -4.15 -8.65 11.82
CA ILE A 188 -4.41 -9.54 12.96
C ILE A 188 -5.61 -10.48 12.68
N ALA A 189 -5.99 -10.65 11.42
CA ALA A 189 -7.05 -11.57 11.01
C ALA A 189 -6.78 -13.00 11.50
N TYR A 190 -5.51 -13.40 11.63
CA TYR A 190 -5.12 -14.64 12.31
C TYR A 190 -4.11 -14.35 13.43
N ARG A 191 -4.53 -14.49 14.70
CA ARG A 191 -3.69 -14.19 15.88
C ARG A 191 -2.64 -15.27 16.20
N VAL A 192 -1.94 -15.74 15.19
CA VAL A 192 -0.76 -16.59 15.37
C VAL A 192 0.48 -15.79 14.97
N PRO A 193 1.53 -15.76 15.82
CA PRO A 193 2.78 -15.09 15.47
C PRO A 193 3.36 -15.61 14.15
N THR A 194 3.92 -14.72 13.35
CA THR A 194 4.72 -15.11 12.18
C THR A 194 5.99 -15.84 12.61
N ASP A 195 6.42 -16.79 11.80
CA ASP A 195 7.70 -17.47 11.95
C ASP A 195 8.86 -16.68 11.27
N CYS A 196 8.54 -15.57 10.58
CA CYS A 196 9.51 -14.80 9.80
C CYS A 196 10.25 -13.75 10.63
N ILE A 197 9.55 -12.76 11.17
CA ILE A 197 10.16 -11.67 11.95
C ILE A 197 10.16 -11.99 13.44
N THR A 198 11.34 -12.13 14.02
CA THR A 198 11.53 -12.15 15.47
C THR A 198 11.66 -10.73 16.00
N PRO A 199 10.72 -10.23 16.83
CA PRO A 199 10.78 -8.88 17.36
C PRO A 199 11.90 -8.75 18.40
N THR A 200 12.57 -7.59 18.41
CA THR A 200 13.57 -7.28 19.44
C THR A 200 12.94 -7.08 20.83
N ASN A 201 11.73 -6.52 20.86
CA ASN A 201 10.92 -6.38 22.08
C ASN A 201 10.00 -7.61 22.21
N PRO A 202 10.11 -8.42 23.29
CA PRO A 202 9.28 -9.62 23.46
C PRO A 202 7.79 -9.33 23.62
N ASN A 203 7.39 -8.07 23.88
CA ASN A 203 5.99 -7.66 23.96
C ASN A 203 5.38 -7.28 22.61
N THR A 204 6.20 -7.13 21.57
CA THR A 204 5.73 -6.90 20.20
C THR A 204 5.40 -8.23 19.57
N ILE A 205 4.27 -8.34 18.88
CA ILE A 205 3.89 -9.55 18.13
C ILE A 205 3.60 -9.14 16.69
N TYR A 206 4.31 -9.76 15.75
CA TYR A 206 3.96 -9.74 14.34
C TYR A 206 3.18 -11.01 14.02
N TYR A 207 2.09 -10.89 13.28
CA TYR A 207 1.17 -11.99 13.02
C TYR A 207 1.34 -12.56 11.61
N LYS A 208 0.90 -13.80 11.40
CA LYS A 208 0.97 -14.46 10.08
C LYS A 208 0.24 -13.68 8.99
N THR A 209 -0.84 -12.99 9.34
CA THR A 209 -1.61 -12.15 8.42
C THR A 209 -1.07 -10.71 8.31
N ASP A 210 0.10 -10.40 8.86
CA ASP A 210 0.73 -9.09 8.71
C ASP A 210 1.58 -9.05 7.43
N PRO A 211 1.09 -8.43 6.35
CA PRO A 211 1.73 -8.54 5.05
C PRO A 211 3.04 -7.75 4.93
N ALA A 212 3.36 -6.89 5.90
CA ALA A 212 4.65 -6.21 5.99
C ALA A 212 5.72 -7.06 6.71
N HIS A 213 5.31 -8.11 7.44
CA HIS A 213 6.18 -8.89 8.34
C HIS A 213 6.12 -10.41 8.11
N ASP A 214 5.27 -10.91 7.22
CA ASP A 214 5.22 -12.31 6.82
C ASP A 214 5.42 -12.46 5.30
N ILE A 215 6.36 -13.30 4.89
CA ILE A 215 6.68 -13.56 3.48
C ILE A 215 5.66 -14.47 2.78
N ASN A 216 4.80 -15.15 3.55
CA ASN A 216 3.79 -16.06 3.00
C ASN A 216 2.49 -15.34 2.64
N GLU A 217 2.31 -14.07 3.02
CA GLU A 217 1.13 -13.32 2.62
C GLU A 217 1.17 -13.00 1.11
N PRO A 218 0.06 -13.18 0.37
CA PRO A 218 -0.01 -12.90 -1.07
C PRO A 218 0.37 -11.47 -1.46
N PHE A 219 0.17 -10.51 -0.55
CA PHE A 219 0.63 -9.13 -0.69
C PHE A 219 2.17 -9.04 -0.80
N ASN A 220 2.92 -9.84 -0.04
CA ASN A 220 4.37 -9.88 -0.15
C ASN A 220 4.79 -10.47 -1.50
N ALA A 221 4.18 -11.59 -1.91
CA ALA A 221 4.45 -12.21 -3.20
C ALA A 221 4.18 -11.25 -4.38
N ALA A 222 3.08 -10.49 -4.32
CA ALA A 222 2.75 -9.44 -5.28
C ALA A 222 3.84 -8.35 -5.36
N ASN A 223 4.24 -7.78 -4.22
CA ASN A 223 5.30 -6.77 -4.15
C ASN A 223 6.63 -7.27 -4.75
N ARG A 224 6.98 -8.54 -4.53
CA ARG A 224 8.20 -9.15 -5.06
C ARG A 224 8.21 -9.24 -6.59
N VAL A 225 7.08 -9.60 -7.20
CA VAL A 225 6.99 -9.63 -8.67
C VAL A 225 6.88 -8.24 -9.28
N ILE A 226 6.25 -7.28 -8.58
CA ILE A 226 6.25 -5.87 -8.97
C ILE A 226 7.69 -5.34 -9.02
N ARG A 227 8.48 -5.57 -7.97
CA ARG A 227 9.91 -5.20 -7.95
C ARG A 227 10.70 -5.87 -9.07
N THR A 228 10.49 -7.17 -9.27
CA THR A 228 11.17 -7.92 -10.34
C THR A 228 10.88 -7.34 -11.71
N TRP A 229 9.60 -7.10 -12.00
CA TRP A 229 9.15 -6.50 -13.24
C TRP A 229 9.76 -5.11 -13.44
N GLN A 230 9.74 -4.27 -12.40
CA GLN A 230 10.23 -2.89 -12.47
C GLN A 230 11.74 -2.84 -12.72
N ASN A 231 12.51 -3.71 -12.04
CA ASN A 231 13.94 -3.83 -12.25
C ASN A 231 14.31 -4.32 -13.66
N GLN A 232 13.49 -5.19 -14.26
CA GLN A 232 13.74 -5.73 -15.60
C GLN A 232 13.34 -4.76 -16.72
N ASN A 233 12.26 -3.99 -16.55
CA ASN A 233 11.65 -3.22 -17.64
C ASN A 233 12.07 -1.75 -17.71
N GLN A 234 12.79 -1.22 -16.72
CA GLN A 234 13.12 0.21 -16.63
C GLN A 234 14.59 0.56 -16.96
N ASN A 235 15.19 -0.09 -17.96
CA ASN A 235 16.51 0.25 -18.52
C ASN A 235 17.65 0.46 -17.47
N GLY A 236 17.60 -0.24 -16.32
CA GLY A 236 18.63 -0.11 -15.28
C GLY A 236 18.19 -0.19 -13.82
N GLY A 237 16.91 -0.46 -13.52
CA GLY A 237 16.43 -0.63 -12.14
C GLY A 237 15.35 0.37 -11.76
N CYS A 238 15.40 0.89 -10.53
CA CYS A 238 14.49 1.92 -10.04
C CYS A 238 15.25 3.24 -9.81
N PRO A 239 15.42 4.09 -10.83
CA PRO A 239 16.14 5.36 -10.68
C PRO A 239 15.46 6.23 -9.63
N LEU A 240 16.21 6.66 -8.62
CA LEU A 240 15.67 7.38 -7.47
C LEU A 240 14.98 8.69 -7.85
N GLU A 241 15.24 9.25 -9.03
CA GLU A 241 14.61 10.47 -9.53
C GLU A 241 13.15 10.25 -9.94
N THR A 242 12.81 9.10 -10.52
CA THR A 242 11.50 8.84 -11.17
C THR A 242 10.79 7.60 -10.66
N CYS A 243 11.41 6.88 -9.72
CA CYS A 243 10.95 5.59 -9.24
C CYS A 243 11.10 5.44 -7.74
N ALA A 244 10.12 4.78 -7.12
CA ALA A 244 10.19 4.32 -5.73
C ALA A 244 9.07 3.31 -5.44
N TYR A 245 9.24 2.57 -4.35
CA TYR A 245 8.23 1.71 -3.75
C TYR A 245 7.72 2.39 -2.48
N LEU A 246 6.61 3.11 -2.58
CA LEU A 246 5.97 3.82 -1.49
C LEU A 246 5.03 2.87 -0.74
N GLN A 247 5.28 2.66 0.54
CA GLN A 247 4.40 1.88 1.40
C GLN A 247 3.85 2.75 2.53
N ILE A 248 2.53 2.84 2.56
CA ILE A 248 1.75 3.77 3.37
C ILE A 248 1.27 3.05 4.62
N HIS A 249 1.66 3.54 5.78
CA HIS A 249 1.26 3.03 7.10
C HIS A 249 0.63 4.13 7.94
N GLY A 250 -0.03 3.73 9.02
CA GLY A 250 -0.61 4.61 10.01
C GLY A 250 -0.10 4.31 11.41
N LYS A 251 0.23 5.35 12.16
CA LYS A 251 0.65 5.23 13.55
C LYS A 251 -0.44 5.65 14.53
N GLY A 252 -0.47 4.97 15.68
CA GLY A 252 -1.28 5.38 16.82
C GLY A 252 -0.78 6.70 17.43
N ALA A 253 -1.67 7.46 18.07
CA ALA A 253 -1.36 8.79 18.59
C ALA A 253 -0.21 8.81 19.63
N SER A 254 0.03 7.70 20.34
CA SER A 254 1.10 7.57 21.32
C SER A 254 2.47 7.18 20.71
N LEU A 255 2.51 6.77 19.44
CA LEU A 255 3.73 6.33 18.76
C LEU A 255 4.31 7.49 17.95
N CYS A 256 5.60 7.77 18.15
CA CYS A 256 6.30 8.94 17.59
C CYS A 256 5.43 10.22 17.66
N PRO A 257 5.01 10.65 18.87
CA PRO A 257 3.94 11.65 19.03
C PRO A 257 4.34 13.05 18.52
N THR A 258 5.64 13.30 18.36
CA THR A 258 6.22 14.53 17.78
C THR A 258 6.01 14.63 16.29
N ASP A 259 5.97 13.51 15.58
CA ASP A 259 5.86 13.47 14.12
C ASP A 259 4.41 13.35 13.68
N THR A 260 4.00 14.21 12.74
CA THR A 260 2.75 14.01 12.01
C THR A 260 2.98 13.03 10.87
N ILE A 261 4.13 13.12 10.22
CA ILE A 261 4.59 12.27 9.13
C ILE A 261 6.06 11.89 9.42
N PHE A 262 6.36 10.59 9.39
CA PHE A 262 7.70 10.06 9.55
C PHE A 262 8.04 9.17 8.36
N ILE A 263 9.06 9.56 7.59
CA ILE A 263 9.41 8.92 6.32
C ILE A 263 10.74 8.19 6.48
N SER A 264 10.78 6.90 6.20
CA SER A 264 11.97 6.07 6.31
C SER A 264 12.26 5.34 5.00
N SER A 265 13.54 5.12 4.71
CA SER A 265 14.01 4.21 3.67
C SER A 265 14.23 2.78 4.16
N GLY A 266 13.68 2.39 5.32
CA GLY A 266 13.82 1.04 5.88
C GLY A 266 15.13 0.82 6.66
N LEU A 267 15.84 1.90 6.97
CA LEU A 267 17.00 1.91 7.86
C LEU A 267 16.63 2.52 9.20
N GLY A 268 17.25 1.99 10.26
CA GLY A 268 16.97 2.39 11.64
C GLY A 268 17.57 3.74 12.02
N ASN A 269 17.73 3.95 13.32
CA ASN A 269 18.25 5.19 13.94
C ASN A 269 19.69 5.04 14.46
N SER A 270 20.43 4.02 14.02
CA SER A 270 21.85 3.88 14.37
C SER A 270 22.66 5.06 13.81
N ASN A 271 23.81 5.35 14.42
CA ASN A 271 24.69 6.44 13.96
C ASN A 271 25.04 6.30 12.46
N ASP A 272 25.33 5.08 12.00
CA ASP A 272 25.61 4.81 10.59
C ASP A 272 24.39 5.10 9.70
N SER A 273 23.19 4.75 10.15
CA SER A 273 21.95 5.02 9.40
C SER A 273 21.69 6.53 9.30
N VAL A 274 21.88 7.27 10.39
CA VAL A 274 21.75 8.74 10.40
C VAL A 274 22.76 9.39 9.46
N ILE A 275 24.02 8.94 9.48
CA ILE A 275 25.06 9.39 8.54
C ILE A 275 24.65 9.07 7.10
N TRP A 276 24.12 7.87 6.84
CA TRP A 276 23.65 7.48 5.51
C TRP A 276 22.56 8.41 5.02
N TYR A 277 21.49 8.65 5.80
CA TYR A 277 20.44 9.59 5.40
C TYR A 277 21.00 10.98 5.10
N ASN A 278 21.90 11.49 5.94
CA ASN A 278 22.48 12.84 5.78
C ASN A 278 23.45 12.95 4.59
N SER A 279 24.10 11.85 4.20
CA SER A 279 25.02 11.82 3.06
C SER A 279 24.34 11.65 1.70
N GLN A 280 23.04 11.35 1.69
CA GLN A 280 22.26 11.07 0.48
C GLN A 280 21.19 12.16 0.25
N PRO A 281 21.54 13.30 -0.37
CA PRO A 281 20.60 14.43 -0.56
C PRO A 281 19.46 14.09 -1.54
N ASN A 282 19.71 13.16 -2.46
CA ASN A 282 18.79 12.80 -3.53
C ASN A 282 17.91 11.58 -3.19
N LEU A 283 17.77 11.21 -1.91
CA LEU A 283 16.85 10.13 -1.55
C LEU A 283 15.40 10.53 -1.85
N PRO A 284 14.58 9.61 -2.39
CA PRO A 284 13.14 9.82 -2.52
C PRO A 284 12.49 10.22 -1.18
N SER A 285 12.86 9.56 -0.07
CA SER A 285 12.36 9.88 1.27
C SER A 285 12.68 11.32 1.69
N ARG A 286 13.90 11.81 1.40
CA ARG A 286 14.33 13.17 1.73
C ARG A 286 13.65 14.22 0.87
N ARG A 287 13.52 13.99 -0.44
CA ARG A 287 12.78 14.91 -1.33
C ARG A 287 11.31 14.96 -0.94
N LEU A 288 10.70 13.81 -0.66
CA LEU A 288 9.31 13.73 -0.19
C LEU A 288 9.10 14.48 1.12
N LYS A 289 10.03 14.35 2.08
CA LYS A 289 10.02 15.15 3.31
C LYS A 289 10.02 16.65 3.01
N GLY A 290 10.90 17.11 2.11
CA GLY A 290 10.97 18.52 1.71
C GLY A 290 9.64 19.06 1.17
N TYR A 291 9.08 18.41 0.15
CA TYR A 291 7.80 18.83 -0.43
C TYR A 291 6.64 18.71 0.56
N ALA A 292 6.58 17.64 1.34
CA ALA A 292 5.53 17.47 2.35
C ALA A 292 5.61 18.57 3.43
N SER A 293 6.80 18.99 3.86
CA SER A 293 6.95 20.12 4.79
C SER A 293 6.48 21.45 4.20
N GLU A 294 6.67 21.68 2.90
CA GLU A 294 6.21 22.89 2.22
C GLU A 294 4.68 22.91 2.06
N ILE A 295 4.10 21.78 1.67
CA ILE A 295 2.66 21.63 1.42
C ILE A 295 1.85 21.58 2.71
N PHE A 296 2.43 20.98 3.76
CA PHE A 296 1.81 20.85 5.07
C PHE A 296 2.59 21.61 6.14
N PRO A 297 2.55 22.96 6.15
CA PRO A 297 3.38 23.77 7.05
C PRO A 297 3.04 23.57 8.54
N ASN A 298 1.88 22.99 8.85
CA ASN A 298 1.46 22.67 10.22
C ASN A 298 1.80 21.24 10.64
N PHE A 299 2.31 20.41 9.74
CA PHE A 299 2.69 19.03 10.03
C PHE A 299 4.17 18.96 10.35
N ASN A 300 4.51 18.25 11.42
CA ASN A 300 5.91 17.89 11.64
C ASN A 300 6.24 16.69 10.74
N VAL A 301 7.20 16.87 9.82
CA VAL A 301 7.62 15.87 8.84
C VAL A 301 9.10 15.56 9.06
N SER A 302 9.40 14.31 9.41
CA SER A 302 10.73 13.90 9.85
C SER A 302 11.24 12.68 9.10
N LEU A 303 12.57 12.56 9.03
CA LEU A 303 13.29 11.32 8.71
C LEU A 303 13.92 10.74 9.99
N PRO A 304 14.44 9.51 9.97
CA PRO A 304 15.26 8.99 11.06
C PRO A 304 16.50 9.84 11.40
N SER A 305 16.97 10.67 10.46
CA SER A 305 18.05 11.65 10.71
C SER A 305 17.60 12.91 11.43
N ASP A 306 16.30 13.21 11.44
CA ASP A 306 15.72 14.40 12.07
C ASP A 306 15.15 14.09 13.46
N ASP A 307 14.46 12.95 13.61
CA ASP A 307 13.97 12.41 14.89
C ASP A 307 14.50 10.98 15.09
N THR A 308 15.55 10.86 15.90
CA THR A 308 16.16 9.56 16.24
C THR A 308 15.40 8.81 17.34
N ALA A 309 14.44 9.46 18.01
CA ALA A 309 13.62 8.85 19.05
C ALA A 309 12.45 8.04 18.47
N CYS A 310 11.99 8.38 17.26
CA CYS A 310 11.00 7.57 16.54
C CYS A 310 11.61 6.27 16.01
N ASP A 311 11.01 5.13 16.36
CA ASP A 311 11.49 3.79 16.00
C ASP A 311 10.69 3.12 14.87
N LEU A 312 9.64 3.79 14.35
CA LEU A 312 8.80 3.35 13.22
C LEU A 312 9.52 3.48 11.86
N THR A 313 10.69 2.87 11.80
CA THR A 313 11.69 2.99 10.73
C THR A 313 11.56 1.92 9.66
N ALA A 314 10.61 0.98 9.80
CA ALA A 314 10.42 -0.18 8.92
C ALA A 314 11.63 -1.12 8.78
N THR A 315 12.53 -1.18 9.76
CA THR A 315 13.67 -2.11 9.76
C THR A 315 13.27 -3.59 9.79
N THR A 316 12.04 -3.89 10.20
CA THR A 316 11.46 -5.24 10.20
C THR A 316 10.60 -5.54 8.98
N ASN A 317 10.42 -4.58 8.07
CA ASN A 317 9.61 -4.77 6.88
C ASN A 317 10.33 -5.69 5.89
N VAL A 318 9.75 -6.86 5.59
CA VAL A 318 10.41 -7.88 4.76
C VAL A 318 10.61 -7.42 3.31
N PHE A 319 9.69 -6.62 2.77
CA PHE A 319 9.81 -6.07 1.42
C PHE A 319 10.84 -4.93 1.38
N GLY A 320 10.83 -4.06 2.41
CA GLY A 320 11.85 -3.02 2.57
C GLY A 320 13.27 -3.59 2.69
N ARG A 321 13.43 -4.70 3.43
CA ARG A 321 14.71 -5.44 3.50
C ARG A 321 15.15 -5.95 2.13
N LEU A 322 14.24 -6.56 1.38
CA LEU A 322 14.52 -7.06 0.03
C LEU A 322 14.96 -5.93 -0.92
N ILE A 323 14.26 -4.79 -0.90
CA ILE A 323 14.62 -3.62 -1.72
C ILE A 323 16.01 -3.12 -1.36
N ASN A 324 16.33 -3.03 -0.07
CA ASN A 324 17.64 -2.61 0.44
C ASN A 324 18.72 -3.70 0.40
N GLY A 325 18.59 -4.66 -0.52
CA GLY A 325 19.65 -5.59 -0.88
C GLY A 325 19.83 -6.79 0.05
N VAL A 326 18.93 -7.03 1.01
CA VAL A 326 18.92 -8.29 1.77
C VAL A 326 18.49 -9.42 0.82
N PRO A 327 19.26 -10.53 0.74
CA PRO A 327 18.86 -11.68 -0.07
C PRO A 327 17.50 -12.23 0.36
N GLU A 328 16.73 -12.75 -0.60
CA GLU A 328 15.36 -13.21 -0.35
C GLU A 328 15.27 -14.25 0.78
N GLN A 329 16.19 -15.20 0.83
CA GLN A 329 16.22 -16.24 1.87
C GLN A 329 16.50 -15.69 3.28
N ASP A 330 17.01 -14.45 3.38
CA ASP A 330 17.47 -13.84 4.62
C ASP A 330 16.55 -12.69 5.10
N VAL A 331 15.54 -12.28 4.30
CA VAL A 331 14.69 -11.12 4.63
C VAL A 331 13.92 -11.26 5.94
N CYS A 332 13.70 -12.48 6.43
CA CYS A 332 13.08 -12.74 7.71
C CYS A 332 14.02 -12.47 8.90
N THR A 333 15.31 -12.76 8.75
CA THR A 333 16.25 -12.82 9.88
C THR A 333 17.30 -11.71 9.86
N VAL A 334 17.57 -11.11 8.70
CA VAL A 334 18.61 -10.10 8.51
C VAL A 334 17.99 -8.74 8.22
N ALA A 335 18.32 -7.75 9.04
CA ALA A 335 17.97 -6.36 8.77
C ALA A 335 18.86 -5.79 7.65
N ALA A 336 18.30 -4.86 6.87
CA ALA A 336 19.08 -4.09 5.91
C ALA A 336 20.11 -3.19 6.63
N ASN A 337 21.19 -2.85 5.93
CA ASN A 337 22.23 -1.97 6.44
C ASN A 337 22.62 -0.92 5.39
N THR A 338 23.47 0.02 5.79
CA THR A 338 23.87 1.18 4.99
C THR A 338 24.75 0.85 3.79
N LEU A 339 25.34 -0.36 3.72
CA LEU A 339 26.18 -0.78 2.60
C LEU A 339 25.36 -1.23 1.40
N THR A 340 24.15 -1.72 1.61
CA THR A 340 23.29 -2.29 0.56
C THR A 340 22.00 -1.49 0.32
N ALA A 341 21.66 -0.56 1.21
CA ALA A 341 20.48 0.28 1.06
C ALA A 341 20.53 1.12 -0.21
N SER A 342 19.50 1.00 -1.03
CA SER A 342 19.36 1.73 -2.31
C SER A 342 18.61 3.05 -2.14
N GLY A 343 17.74 3.16 -1.13
CA GLY A 343 16.83 4.30 -0.97
C GLY A 343 15.55 4.23 -1.81
N GLU A 344 15.37 3.16 -2.60
CA GLU A 344 14.20 2.95 -3.46
C GLU A 344 12.92 2.66 -2.64
N PHE A 345 13.06 2.09 -1.43
CA PHE A 345 11.95 1.88 -0.51
C PHE A 345 11.65 3.17 0.24
N VAL A 346 10.37 3.57 0.27
CA VAL A 346 9.88 4.73 1.01
C VAL A 346 8.71 4.29 1.87
N HIS A 347 8.97 4.13 3.16
CA HIS A 347 7.98 3.88 4.20
C HIS A 347 7.46 5.20 4.74
N ILE A 348 6.14 5.34 4.86
CA ILE A 348 5.50 6.55 5.38
C ILE A 348 4.62 6.16 6.55
N GLU A 349 5.02 6.55 7.76
CA GLU A 349 4.24 6.43 8.98
C GLU A 349 3.62 7.77 9.31
N GLN A 350 2.32 7.80 9.57
CA GLN A 350 1.62 9.08 9.66
C GLN A 350 0.56 9.07 10.73
N SER A 351 0.15 10.25 11.19
CA SER A 351 -1.02 10.43 12.05
C SER A 351 -2.30 10.44 11.23
N ILE A 352 -3.46 10.31 11.89
CA ILE A 352 -4.77 10.34 11.21
C ILE A 352 -4.98 11.63 10.42
N ALA A 353 -4.49 12.78 10.90
CA ALA A 353 -4.65 14.06 10.22
C ALA A 353 -3.98 14.12 8.85
N SER A 354 -2.93 13.32 8.64
CA SER A 354 -2.23 13.22 7.35
C SER A 354 -2.88 12.21 6.40
N ARG A 355 -3.74 11.31 6.91
CA ARG A 355 -4.46 10.31 6.11
C ARG A 355 -5.86 10.75 5.70
N ASP A 356 -6.40 11.73 6.42
CA ASP A 356 -7.69 12.34 6.16
C ASP A 356 -7.84 12.84 4.71
N ASN A 357 -9.06 12.80 4.19
CA ASN A 357 -9.36 13.18 2.81
C ASN A 357 -8.91 14.61 2.46
N ALA A 358 -8.88 15.54 3.42
CA ALA A 358 -8.42 16.90 3.22
C ALA A 358 -6.92 16.99 2.90
N ALA A 359 -6.13 15.96 3.25
CA ALA A 359 -4.71 15.89 2.97
C ALA A 359 -4.39 15.24 1.61
N HIS A 360 -5.35 14.58 0.94
CA HIS A 360 -5.10 13.78 -0.26
C HIS A 360 -4.51 14.58 -1.42
N GLU A 361 -5.06 15.77 -1.72
CA GLU A 361 -4.53 16.64 -2.78
C GLU A 361 -3.09 17.08 -2.46
N GLY A 362 -2.82 17.43 -1.20
CA GLY A 362 -1.47 17.79 -0.75
C GLY A 362 -0.48 16.64 -0.92
N TRP A 363 -0.88 15.40 -0.64
CA TRP A 363 -0.05 14.23 -0.88
C TRP A 363 0.21 14.00 -2.37
N GLY A 364 -0.80 14.19 -3.22
CA GLY A 364 -0.64 14.21 -4.67
C GLY A 364 0.42 15.21 -5.11
N GLN A 365 0.33 16.45 -4.65
CA GLN A 365 1.33 17.50 -4.91
C GLN A 365 2.73 17.12 -4.42
N ALA A 366 2.84 16.56 -3.21
CA ALA A 366 4.13 16.17 -2.63
C ALA A 366 4.82 15.09 -3.46
N ILE A 367 4.07 14.08 -3.92
CA ILE A 367 4.61 13.04 -4.81
C ILE A 367 5.00 13.64 -6.16
N ARG A 368 4.17 14.51 -6.74
CA ARG A 368 4.45 15.13 -8.04
C ARG A 368 5.71 16.00 -8.01
N GLY A 369 5.96 16.71 -6.92
CA GLY A 369 7.21 17.45 -6.71
C GLY A 369 8.41 16.51 -6.50
N THR A 370 8.22 15.42 -5.78
CA THR A 370 9.29 14.46 -5.44
C THR A 370 9.81 13.70 -6.65
N PHE A 371 8.92 13.33 -7.55
CA PHE A 371 9.21 12.54 -8.74
C PHE A 371 8.69 13.29 -9.96
N PRO A 372 9.55 13.80 -10.86
CA PRO A 372 9.10 14.42 -12.10
C PRO A 372 8.32 13.46 -12.98
N ALA A 373 7.45 13.99 -13.84
CA ALA A 373 6.75 13.17 -14.82
C ALA A 373 7.72 12.63 -15.89
N SER A 374 7.49 11.41 -16.35
CA SER A 374 8.19 10.78 -17.47
C SER A 374 7.17 10.36 -18.51
N CYS A 375 6.84 11.29 -19.43
CA CYS A 375 5.79 11.08 -20.41
C CYS A 375 6.27 10.27 -21.62
N ASN A 376 5.47 9.28 -21.99
CA ASN A 376 5.72 8.42 -23.14
C ASN A 376 5.62 9.18 -24.47
N PHE A 377 6.13 8.58 -25.55
CA PHE A 377 6.06 9.20 -26.88
C PHE A 377 4.61 9.52 -27.28
N GLY A 378 4.37 10.77 -27.67
CA GLY A 378 3.04 11.25 -28.03
C GLY A 378 2.17 11.64 -26.82
N THR A 379 2.76 11.80 -25.64
CA THR A 379 2.16 12.52 -24.52
C THR A 379 3.10 13.65 -24.06
N ARG A 380 2.57 14.60 -23.30
CA ARG A 380 3.31 15.70 -22.67
C ARG A 380 2.86 15.87 -21.24
N GLU A 381 3.70 16.48 -20.41
CA GLU A 381 3.27 16.91 -19.08
C GLU A 381 2.30 18.08 -19.20
N ASP A 382 1.15 17.97 -18.54
CA ASP A 382 0.21 19.07 -18.36
C ASP A 382 0.72 20.00 -17.26
N GLU A 383 0.90 21.28 -17.58
CA GLU A 383 1.52 22.26 -16.67
C GLU A 383 0.70 22.51 -15.39
N ASN A 384 -0.61 22.24 -15.42
CA ASN A 384 -1.49 22.48 -14.27
C ASN A 384 -1.50 21.30 -13.31
N THR A 385 -1.53 20.08 -13.85
CA THR A 385 -1.71 18.85 -13.08
C THR A 385 -0.40 18.11 -12.82
N GLY A 386 0.66 18.35 -13.61
CA GLY A 386 1.91 17.59 -13.55
C GLY A 386 1.75 16.11 -13.95
N LEU A 387 0.70 15.80 -14.71
CA LEU A 387 0.37 14.48 -15.24
C LEU A 387 0.64 14.42 -16.74
N CYS A 388 0.90 13.23 -17.26
CA CYS A 388 1.01 13.01 -18.70
C CYS A 388 -0.37 13.01 -19.36
N VAL A 389 -0.49 13.77 -20.44
CA VAL A 389 -1.70 13.90 -21.27
C VAL A 389 -1.33 13.77 -22.76
N ALA A 390 -2.27 13.28 -23.57
CA ALA A 390 -2.08 13.11 -25.02
C ALA A 390 -1.89 14.42 -25.79
#